data_AF-A0A5D3AR06-F1
#
_entry.id   AF-A0A5D3AR06-F1
#
_cell.length_a   1.000
_cell.length_b   1.000
_cell.length_c   1.000
_cell.angle_alpha   90.00
_cell.angle_beta   90.00
_cell.angle_gamma   90.00
#
_symmetry.space_group_name_H-M   'P 1'
#
loop_
_entity.id
_entity.type
_entity.pdbx_description
1 polymer ?
#
loop_
_entity_poly.entity_id
_entity_poly.type
_entity_poly.pdbx_seq_one_letter_code
_entity_poly.pdbx_strand_id
1 'polypeptide(L)'
;MSNDPQDGIRSELIVTKALLEGSFPVLSSTGASEGGQNYGPFLKRGTSSPVIETRYTCRSFDNEGNTMESVPPEAKAAMDKFVHSAERLIRCMPDQQSTSVEKPKWKETYGCFSLYTSQCQENQLDQLSDIMHATEEDKPPFTYRVHSSVEDYLEDGGEMRGPEDRPSLWDDYKDRLEREYDGSRYLDELCEESPGTVKIVFTTNIEQPTRLTRTVPSSSSGGDDPTRTSGWKVLDPEFSVSCKVMDDCPKAIREDKGALAVYKRSIYRQIESLVHNNNIGSHIQLGDDTTVKEFYDDTKKYEQHLYLCGGHITSNAVSFFSAPELPAEDEVSEDTQQAVDGHLVKAAWVSPTMYAVLEGQPSEDRLSYSKKISEYESTIAEGLATMRGTVVNRRSPNDENEEAQPKDDTWGTWLH
;
A
#
# COMPACT_ATOMS: atom_id res chain seq x y z
N MET A 1 29.86 8.97 41.64
CA MET A 1 30.42 9.60 40.43
C MET A 1 29.62 10.86 40.16
N SER A 2 30.29 11.94 39.73
CA SER A 2 29.79 13.32 39.76
C SER A 2 28.56 13.53 38.87
N ASN A 3 27.52 14.14 39.45
CA ASN A 3 26.32 14.63 38.77
C ASN A 3 26.51 16.12 38.47
N ASP A 4 27.33 16.45 37.48
CA ASP A 4 27.32 17.79 36.90
C ASP A 4 26.61 17.72 35.54
N PRO A 5 25.65 18.61 35.24
CA PRO A 5 25.17 18.79 33.88
C PRO A 5 26.38 19.18 33.02
N GLN A 6 26.78 18.33 32.08
CA GLN A 6 27.81 18.69 31.11
C GLN A 6 27.33 19.94 30.36
N ASP A 7 28.03 21.05 30.58
CA ASP A 7 28.06 22.26 29.74
C ASP A 7 26.72 22.87 29.31
N GLY A 8 25.71 22.85 30.17
CA GLY A 8 24.48 23.60 29.92
C GLY A 8 23.71 23.16 28.66
N ILE A 9 23.95 21.94 28.22
CA ILE A 9 23.18 21.30 27.16
C ILE A 9 22.00 20.58 27.80
N ARG A 10 20.80 20.85 27.30
CA ARG A 10 19.59 20.12 27.69
C ARG A 10 19.19 19.18 26.58
N SER A 11 19.14 17.88 26.86
CA SER A 11 18.68 16.88 25.91
C SER A 11 17.23 16.46 26.21
N GLU A 12 16.45 16.23 25.16
CA GLU A 12 15.05 15.79 25.24
C GLU A 12 14.78 14.60 24.30
N LEU A 13 14.01 13.63 24.80
CA LEU A 13 13.49 12.49 24.06
C LEU A 13 11.98 12.66 23.87
N ILE A 14 11.50 12.74 22.63
CA ILE A 14 10.07 12.64 22.34
C ILE A 14 9.77 11.29 21.72
N VAL A 15 8.64 10.69 22.09
CA VAL A 15 8.30 9.32 21.68
C VAL A 15 6.79 9.15 21.50
N THR A 16 6.39 8.24 20.61
CA THR A 16 5.00 7.88 20.35
C THR A 16 4.87 6.41 19.92
N LYS A 17 3.64 5.91 19.82
CA LYS A 17 3.29 4.65 19.15
C LYS A 17 2.65 4.96 17.80
N ALA A 18 3.28 4.53 16.72
CA ALA A 18 2.74 4.66 15.37
C ALA A 18 2.03 3.38 14.96
N LEU A 19 0.75 3.49 14.58
CA LEU A 19 0.07 2.43 13.86
C LEU A 19 0.62 2.38 12.44
N LEU A 20 1.22 1.26 12.10
CA LEU A 20 1.89 1.07 10.83
C LEU A 20 1.07 0.23 9.85
N GLU A 21 0.30 -0.71 10.38
CA GLU A 21 -0.66 -1.51 9.64
C GLU A 21 -1.77 -1.98 10.59
N GLY A 22 -3.02 -1.92 10.14
CA GLY A 22 -4.14 -2.36 10.96
C GLY A 22 -4.43 -3.86 10.88
N SER A 23 -5.46 -4.28 11.60
CA SER A 23 -6.00 -5.63 11.51
C SER A 23 -6.86 -5.81 10.27
N PHE A 24 -6.68 -6.92 9.56
CA PHE A 24 -7.43 -7.30 8.36
C PHE A 24 -7.80 -8.80 8.38
N PRO A 25 -8.87 -9.21 7.70
CA PRO A 25 -9.02 -10.61 7.30
C PRO A 25 -7.89 -10.97 6.32
N VAL A 26 -7.20 -12.10 6.53
CA VAL A 26 -6.06 -12.51 5.71
C VAL A 26 -6.11 -14.00 5.38
N LEU A 27 -5.70 -14.33 4.16
CA LEU A 27 -5.45 -15.71 3.75
C LEU A 27 -3.98 -16.05 3.97
N SER A 28 -3.72 -17.30 4.34
CA SER A 28 -2.35 -17.83 4.44
C SER A 28 -2.29 -19.26 3.90
N SER A 29 -1.12 -19.66 3.40
CA SER A 29 -0.85 -21.04 2.96
C SER A 29 0.10 -21.71 3.95
N THR A 30 -0.20 -22.93 4.40
CA THR A 30 0.62 -23.62 5.43
C THR A 30 1.62 -24.65 4.94
N GLY A 31 1.98 -24.71 3.66
CA GLY A 31 3.06 -25.58 3.21
C GLY A 31 3.17 -25.80 1.71
N ALA A 32 4.38 -26.18 1.29
CA ALA A 32 4.79 -26.41 -0.08
C ALA A 32 3.99 -27.51 -0.78
N SER A 33 3.61 -27.25 -2.03
CA SER A 33 3.12 -28.25 -2.98
C SER A 33 4.25 -29.24 -3.33
N GLU A 34 4.49 -30.24 -2.49
CA GLU A 34 5.06 -31.50 -2.95
C GLU A 34 3.93 -32.38 -3.48
N GLY A 35 3.79 -32.40 -4.81
CA GLY A 35 3.02 -33.43 -5.51
C GLY A 35 1.53 -33.16 -5.67
N GLY A 36 1.17 -32.24 -6.57
CA GLY A 36 -0.05 -32.33 -7.40
C GLY A 36 -1.40 -32.56 -6.70
N GLN A 37 -1.52 -32.27 -5.41
CA GLN A 37 -2.76 -32.37 -4.65
C GLN A 37 -3.35 -30.98 -4.39
N ASN A 38 -4.67 -30.91 -4.53
CA ASN A 38 -5.51 -29.70 -4.52
C ASN A 38 -5.21 -28.76 -3.34
N TYR A 39 -5.17 -27.44 -3.60
CA TYR A 39 -4.93 -26.39 -2.59
C TYR A 39 -6.07 -26.21 -1.55
N GLY A 40 -7.25 -26.78 -1.79
CA GLY A 40 -8.43 -26.65 -0.92
C GLY A 40 -8.22 -26.90 0.59
N PRO A 41 -7.35 -27.81 1.04
CA PRO A 41 -7.07 -28.04 2.47
C PRO A 41 -6.00 -27.13 3.10
N PHE A 42 -5.27 -26.33 2.31
CA PHE A 42 -4.05 -25.63 2.78
C PHE A 42 -4.23 -24.13 2.99
N LEU A 43 -5.33 -23.55 2.50
CA LEU A 43 -5.69 -22.15 2.71
C LEU A 43 -6.29 -21.95 4.10
N LYS A 44 -5.63 -21.18 4.95
CA LYS A 44 -6.13 -20.80 6.27
C LYS A 44 -6.64 -19.37 6.24
N ARG A 45 -7.94 -19.26 6.50
CA ARG A 45 -8.62 -18.00 6.85
C ARG A 45 -8.17 -17.57 8.24
N GLY A 46 -7.71 -16.33 8.36
CA GLY A 46 -7.25 -15.79 9.62
C GLY A 46 -7.42 -14.28 9.68
N THR A 47 -6.84 -13.70 10.72
CA THR A 47 -6.86 -12.26 10.96
C THR A 47 -5.44 -11.82 11.24
N SER A 48 -4.95 -10.75 10.61
CA SER A 48 -3.67 -10.16 10.96
C SER A 48 -3.78 -9.48 12.33
N SER A 49 -2.65 -9.34 13.03
CA SER A 49 -2.59 -8.43 14.18
C SER A 49 -2.09 -7.07 13.67
N PRO A 50 -2.56 -5.94 14.25
CA PRO A 50 -2.04 -4.65 13.87
C PRO A 50 -0.54 -4.57 14.18
N VAL A 51 0.20 -3.92 13.29
CA VAL A 51 1.61 -3.61 13.46
C VAL A 51 1.70 -2.21 14.04
N ILE A 52 2.15 -2.12 15.30
CA ILE A 52 2.30 -0.87 16.03
C ILE A 52 3.73 -0.83 16.55
N GLU A 53 4.45 0.25 16.25
CA GLU A 53 5.86 0.38 16.63
C GLU A 53 6.12 1.69 17.38
N THR A 54 7.16 1.68 18.21
CA THR A 54 7.61 2.86 18.93
C THR A 54 8.42 3.75 18.00
N ARG A 55 8.07 5.03 17.93
CA ARG A 55 8.81 6.05 17.17
C ARG A 55 9.34 7.09 18.13
N TYR A 56 10.61 7.45 17.99
CA TYR A 56 11.23 8.43 18.88
C TYR A 56 12.26 9.31 18.18
N THR A 57 12.34 10.55 18.66
CA THR A 57 13.31 11.55 18.23
C THR A 57 14.07 12.07 19.44
N CYS A 58 15.39 12.13 19.31
CA CYS A 58 16.27 12.70 20.31
C CYS A 58 16.68 14.09 19.81
N ARG A 59 16.56 15.11 20.65
CA ARG A 59 17.02 16.47 20.36
C ARG A 59 17.81 17.04 21.52
N SER A 60 18.57 18.08 21.26
CA SER A 60 19.35 18.80 22.28
C SER A 60 19.28 20.28 22.04
N PHE A 61 19.36 21.04 23.12
CA PHE A 61 19.27 22.47 23.15
C PHE A 61 20.50 23.04 23.87
N ASP A 62 21.01 24.15 23.36
CA ASP A 62 22.04 24.92 24.04
C ASP A 62 21.44 25.71 25.24
N ASN A 63 22.29 26.44 25.95
CA ASN A 63 21.89 27.27 27.09
C ASN A 63 20.89 28.39 26.74
N GLU A 64 20.83 28.79 25.48
CA GLU A 64 19.93 29.82 24.98
C GLU A 64 18.58 29.23 24.54
N GLY A 65 18.46 27.89 24.53
CA GLY A 65 17.29 27.16 24.09
C GLY A 65 17.26 26.93 22.58
N ASN A 66 18.35 27.20 21.86
CA ASN A 66 18.43 26.92 20.43
C ASN A 66 18.68 25.43 20.20
N THR A 67 17.98 24.85 19.22
CA THR A 67 18.17 23.45 18.82
C THR A 67 19.60 23.26 18.31
N MET A 68 20.30 22.27 18.87
CA MET A 68 21.61 21.85 18.41
C MET A 68 21.49 20.95 17.18
N GLU A 69 22.45 21.06 16.27
CA GLU A 69 22.51 20.24 15.05
C GLU A 69 22.72 18.75 15.34
N SER A 70 23.28 18.40 16.51
CA SER A 70 23.45 17.01 16.92
C SER A 70 23.27 16.82 18.42
N VAL A 71 22.73 15.64 18.78
CA VAL A 71 22.61 15.19 20.17
C VAL A 71 23.96 14.63 20.64
N PRO A 72 24.46 15.02 21.83
CA PRO A 72 25.67 14.45 22.40
C PRO A 72 25.63 12.92 22.43
N PRO A 73 26.71 12.21 22.05
CA PRO A 73 26.72 10.75 21.96
C PRO A 73 26.30 10.05 23.27
N GLU A 74 26.71 10.58 24.41
CA GLU A 74 26.38 10.05 25.74
C GLU A 74 24.88 10.18 26.04
N ALA A 75 24.29 11.35 25.73
CA ALA A 75 22.87 11.59 25.90
C ALA A 75 22.04 10.70 24.97
N LYS A 76 22.46 10.57 23.70
CA LYS A 76 21.82 9.69 22.73
C LYS A 76 21.85 8.23 23.18
N ALA A 77 23.02 7.72 23.62
CA ALA A 77 23.15 6.36 24.11
C ALA A 77 22.28 6.09 25.36
N ALA A 78 22.15 7.08 26.26
CA ALA A 78 21.28 6.99 27.42
C ALA A 78 19.79 6.94 27.03
N MET A 79 19.36 7.79 26.09
CA MET A 79 17.99 7.79 25.56
C MET A 79 17.65 6.50 24.84
N ASP A 80 18.54 6.02 23.96
CA ASP A 80 18.36 4.75 23.26
C ASP A 80 18.20 3.62 24.29
N LYS A 81 19.08 3.53 25.28
CA LYS A 81 18.99 2.52 26.34
C LYS A 81 17.68 2.61 27.13
N PHE A 82 17.16 3.81 27.38
CA PHE A 82 15.91 4.04 28.08
C PHE A 82 14.71 3.51 27.28
N VAL A 83 14.60 3.90 25.99
CA VAL A 83 13.55 3.40 25.09
C VAL A 83 13.61 1.88 24.96
N HIS A 84 14.78 1.31 24.70
CA HIS A 84 14.95 -0.14 24.57
C HIS A 84 14.61 -0.88 25.87
N SER A 85 14.85 -0.27 27.02
CA SER A 85 14.47 -0.85 28.32
C SER A 85 12.96 -0.85 28.50
N ALA A 86 12.29 0.25 28.17
CA ALA A 86 10.83 0.35 28.19
C ALA A 86 10.19 -0.66 27.21
N GLU A 87 10.67 -0.76 25.97
CA GLU A 87 10.19 -1.73 25.00
C GLU A 87 10.39 -3.18 25.45
N ARG A 88 11.54 -3.48 26.04
CA ARG A 88 11.79 -4.81 26.59
C ARG A 88 10.82 -5.13 27.71
N LEU A 89 10.52 -4.17 28.59
CA LEU A 89 9.51 -4.35 29.64
C LEU A 89 8.13 -4.60 29.03
N ILE A 90 7.70 -3.81 28.04
CA ILE A 90 6.45 -4.04 27.29
C ILE A 90 6.38 -5.47 26.76
N ARG A 91 7.45 -5.94 26.08
CA ARG A 91 7.51 -7.30 25.52
C ARG A 91 7.53 -8.42 26.57
N CYS A 92 8.06 -8.14 27.76
CA CYS A 92 8.17 -9.11 28.85
C CYS A 92 6.96 -9.10 29.79
N MET A 93 6.06 -8.12 29.69
CA MET A 93 4.79 -8.19 30.37
C MET A 93 3.99 -9.34 29.76
N PRO A 94 3.55 -10.34 30.56
CA PRO A 94 2.59 -11.29 30.07
C PRO A 94 1.34 -10.53 29.61
N ASP A 95 0.60 -11.07 28.63
CA ASP A 95 -0.68 -10.56 28.11
C ASP A 95 -1.78 -10.35 29.18
N GLN A 96 -1.46 -10.34 30.47
CA GLN A 96 -2.34 -10.21 31.61
C GLN A 96 -2.94 -8.82 31.82
N GLN A 97 -2.50 -7.80 31.08
CA GLN A 97 -3.28 -6.56 30.87
C GLN A 97 -3.84 -6.43 29.45
N SER A 98 -3.52 -7.36 28.53
CA SER A 98 -4.05 -7.43 27.16
C SER A 98 -5.45 -8.07 27.07
N THR A 99 -6.11 -8.41 28.19
CA THR A 99 -7.30 -9.29 28.21
C THR A 99 -8.66 -8.65 27.90
N SER A 100 -8.75 -7.51 27.23
CA SER A 100 -10.08 -6.97 26.87
C SER A 100 -10.42 -7.09 25.38
N VAL A 101 -9.43 -7.19 24.50
CA VAL A 101 -9.66 -6.98 23.08
C VAL A 101 -9.57 -8.33 22.37
N GLU A 102 -10.72 -9.00 22.22
CA GLU A 102 -10.79 -10.25 21.48
C GLU A 102 -10.39 -10.00 20.03
N LYS A 103 -9.40 -10.74 19.55
CA LYS A 103 -8.97 -10.66 18.14
C LYS A 103 -10.13 -11.05 17.23
N PRO A 104 -10.50 -10.23 16.23
CA PRO A 104 -11.66 -10.49 15.41
C PRO A 104 -11.45 -11.75 14.59
N LYS A 105 -12.53 -12.52 14.41
CA LYS A 105 -12.55 -13.71 13.56
C LYS A 105 -12.87 -13.32 12.11
N TRP A 106 -12.46 -14.17 11.16
CA TRP A 106 -12.62 -13.94 9.71
C TRP A 106 -14.02 -13.47 9.27
N LYS A 107 -15.10 -14.04 9.82
CA LYS A 107 -16.49 -13.72 9.46
C LYS A 107 -17.11 -12.60 10.30
N GLU A 108 -16.34 -11.94 11.15
CA GLU A 108 -16.85 -10.81 11.93
C GLU A 108 -17.00 -9.55 11.09
N THR A 109 -17.78 -8.59 11.58
CA THR A 109 -18.09 -7.38 10.82
C THR A 109 -16.87 -6.47 10.66
N TYR A 110 -16.88 -5.65 9.61
CA TYR A 110 -15.90 -4.56 9.39
C TYR A 110 -15.56 -3.78 10.68
N GLY A 111 -16.57 -3.42 11.47
CA GLY A 111 -16.40 -2.64 12.70
C GLY A 111 -15.56 -3.34 13.77
N CYS A 112 -15.55 -4.68 13.81
CA CYS A 112 -14.76 -5.45 14.78
C CYS A 112 -13.25 -5.30 14.53
N PHE A 113 -12.83 -5.28 13.26
CA PHE A 113 -11.42 -5.09 12.88
C PHE A 113 -10.93 -3.68 13.20
N SER A 114 -11.74 -2.67 12.88
CA SER A 114 -11.41 -1.27 13.18
C SER A 114 -11.33 -1.03 14.69
N LEU A 115 -12.31 -1.53 15.46
CA LEU A 115 -12.32 -1.42 16.92
C LEU A 115 -11.11 -2.12 17.55
N TYR A 116 -10.81 -3.35 17.13
CA TYR A 116 -9.64 -4.10 17.61
C TYR A 116 -8.34 -3.33 17.34
N THR A 117 -8.19 -2.76 16.15
CA THR A 117 -7.01 -1.96 15.78
C THR A 117 -6.86 -0.72 16.65
N SER A 118 -7.93 0.07 16.83
CA SER A 118 -7.91 1.26 17.69
C SER A 118 -7.56 0.92 19.13
N GLN A 119 -8.22 -0.10 19.70
CA GLN A 119 -7.98 -0.50 21.09
C GLN A 119 -6.57 -1.05 21.29
N CYS A 120 -6.01 -1.80 20.32
CA CYS A 120 -4.61 -2.22 20.38
C CYS A 120 -3.65 -1.03 20.37
N GLN A 121 -3.92 0.00 19.56
CA GLN A 121 -3.11 1.21 19.50
C GLN A 121 -3.15 1.99 20.81
N GLU A 122 -4.34 2.24 21.35
CA GLU A 122 -4.55 2.91 22.65
C GLU A 122 -3.84 2.16 23.78
N ASN A 123 -4.08 0.85 23.89
CA ASN A 123 -3.46 0.04 24.94
C ASN A 123 -1.92 0.04 24.89
N GLN A 124 -1.33 -0.04 23.69
CA GLN A 124 0.13 0.00 23.56
C GLN A 124 0.73 1.36 23.88
N LEU A 125 -0.01 2.44 23.62
CA LEU A 125 0.38 3.79 23.95
C LEU A 125 0.30 4.02 25.47
N ASP A 126 -0.79 3.59 26.11
CA ASP A 126 -0.95 3.66 27.57
C ASP A 126 0.16 2.86 28.28
N GLN A 127 0.45 1.64 27.81
CA GLN A 127 1.56 0.84 28.33
C GLN A 127 2.91 1.54 28.18
N LEU A 128 3.18 2.16 27.03
CA LEU A 128 4.41 2.92 26.83
C LEU A 128 4.52 4.08 27.82
N SER A 129 3.44 4.85 27.98
CA SER A 129 3.35 5.95 28.93
C SER A 129 3.64 5.47 30.36
N ASP A 130 2.91 4.46 30.82
CA ASP A 130 3.02 3.91 32.18
C ASP A 130 4.44 3.38 32.47
N ILE A 131 5.03 2.66 31.52
CA ILE A 131 6.37 2.08 31.70
C ILE A 131 7.43 3.17 31.69
N MET A 132 7.35 4.15 30.79
CA MET A 132 8.33 5.22 30.76
C MET A 132 8.26 6.06 32.04
N HIS A 133 7.06 6.28 32.60
CA HIS A 133 6.89 6.88 33.92
C HIS A 133 7.39 6.00 35.07
N ALA A 134 7.17 4.68 35.04
CA ALA A 134 7.66 3.77 36.07
C ALA A 134 9.18 3.58 36.04
N THR A 135 9.82 3.76 34.88
CA THR A 135 11.29 3.62 34.70
C THR A 135 12.05 4.85 35.22
N GLU A 136 11.37 5.84 35.80
CA GLU A 136 11.95 7.08 36.35
C GLU A 136 12.70 6.90 37.69
N GLU A 137 12.79 5.67 38.24
CA GLU A 137 13.45 5.41 39.53
C GLU A 137 14.94 5.85 39.56
N ASP A 138 15.60 5.90 38.40
CA ASP A 138 16.87 6.60 38.18
C ASP A 138 16.63 7.79 37.25
N LYS A 139 16.51 9.02 37.78
CA LYS A 139 16.27 10.23 36.98
C LYS A 139 17.22 10.29 35.77
N PRO A 140 16.71 10.11 34.54
CA PRO A 140 17.57 10.10 33.36
C PRO A 140 18.26 11.47 33.20
N PRO A 141 19.46 11.53 32.58
CA PRO A 141 20.17 12.78 32.35
C PRO A 141 19.54 13.65 31.25
N PHE A 142 18.26 13.45 30.94
CA PHE A 142 17.49 14.09 29.89
C PHE A 142 16.01 14.17 30.29
N THR A 143 15.25 15.06 29.65
CA THR A 143 13.79 15.08 29.78
C THR A 143 13.15 14.20 28.70
N TYR A 144 11.96 13.64 28.95
CA TYR A 144 11.23 12.92 27.93
C TYR A 144 9.75 13.32 27.88
N ARG A 145 9.10 13.08 26.74
CA ARG A 145 7.67 13.29 26.52
C ARG A 145 7.11 12.16 25.68
N VAL A 146 5.99 11.60 26.13
CA VAL A 146 5.21 10.61 25.37
C VAL A 146 4.03 11.33 24.73
N HIS A 147 3.88 11.21 23.42
CA HIS A 147 2.79 11.84 22.65
C HIS A 147 1.63 10.88 22.46
N SER A 148 0.41 11.43 22.54
CA SER A 148 -0.84 10.68 22.38
C SER A 148 -1.15 10.29 20.93
N SER A 149 -0.54 10.95 19.97
CA SER A 149 -0.77 10.71 18.55
C SER A 149 0.52 10.89 17.77
N VAL A 150 0.51 10.46 16.50
CA VAL A 150 1.64 10.70 15.60
C VAL A 150 1.64 12.16 15.13
N GLU A 151 0.46 12.74 14.97
CA GLU A 151 0.27 14.15 14.62
C GLU A 151 0.91 15.06 15.68
N ASP A 152 0.60 14.86 16.97
CA ASP A 152 1.21 15.64 18.07
C ASP A 152 2.73 15.45 18.11
N TYR A 153 3.21 14.25 17.80
CA TYR A 153 4.64 13.94 17.76
C TYR A 153 5.34 14.68 16.63
N LEU A 154 4.74 14.70 15.42
CA LEU A 154 5.28 15.43 14.27
C LEU A 154 5.22 16.95 14.47
N GLU A 155 4.14 17.47 15.07
CA GLU A 155 4.00 18.89 15.42
C GLU A 155 5.03 19.33 16.47
N ASP A 156 5.42 18.46 17.39
CA ASP A 156 6.52 18.69 18.33
C ASP A 156 7.91 18.42 17.71
N GLY A 157 8.02 18.34 16.38
CA GLY A 157 9.30 18.17 15.68
C GLY A 157 9.86 16.75 15.71
N GLY A 158 9.01 15.76 15.91
CA GLY A 158 9.35 14.35 15.73
C GLY A 158 9.60 14.00 14.26
N GLU A 159 10.52 13.07 14.03
CA GLU A 159 10.89 12.62 12.70
C GLU A 159 10.49 11.15 12.48
N MET A 160 10.07 10.84 11.25
CA MET A 160 9.95 9.47 10.74
C MET A 160 11.14 9.22 9.80
N ARG A 161 12.04 8.31 10.18
CA ARG A 161 13.39 8.23 9.59
C ARG A 161 13.44 7.49 8.25
N GLY A 162 12.38 6.77 7.90
CA GLY A 162 12.29 6.05 6.63
C GLY A 162 10.85 5.81 6.14
N PRO A 163 10.68 5.37 4.88
CA PRO A 163 9.39 4.97 4.30
C PRO A 163 8.61 3.95 5.14
N GLU A 164 9.32 2.98 5.70
CA GLU A 164 8.83 1.95 6.61
C GLU A 164 8.37 2.49 7.97
N ASP A 165 8.70 3.75 8.28
CA ASP A 165 8.33 4.42 9.52
C ASP A 165 7.07 5.25 9.40
N ARG A 166 6.55 5.41 8.18
CA ARG A 166 5.35 6.20 7.94
C ARG A 166 4.15 5.51 8.60
N PRO A 167 3.39 6.24 9.44
CA PRO A 167 2.16 5.72 10.02
C PRO A 167 1.15 5.45 8.91
N SER A 168 0.33 4.42 9.07
CA SER A 168 -0.89 4.31 8.28
C SER A 168 -1.83 5.44 8.70
N LEU A 169 -2.20 6.31 7.76
CA LEU A 169 -3.30 7.24 8.01
C LEU A 169 -4.58 6.45 8.27
N TRP A 170 -5.44 6.97 9.15
CA TRP A 170 -6.64 6.24 9.56
C TRP A 170 -7.62 6.03 8.40
N ASP A 171 -7.71 7.00 7.49
CA ASP A 171 -8.54 6.87 6.29
C ASP A 171 -7.95 5.85 5.29
N ASP A 172 -6.62 5.84 5.11
CA ASP A 172 -5.92 4.83 4.30
C ASP A 172 -6.15 3.41 4.84
N TYR A 173 -6.11 3.26 6.18
CA TYR A 173 -6.42 2.02 6.85
C TYR A 173 -7.86 1.58 6.57
N LYS A 174 -8.84 2.48 6.71
CA LYS A 174 -10.26 2.17 6.49
C LYS A 174 -10.56 1.74 5.06
N ASP A 175 -10.00 2.45 4.08
CA ASP A 175 -10.15 2.12 2.67
C ASP A 175 -9.57 0.72 2.38
N ARG A 176 -8.39 0.41 2.92
CA ARG A 176 -7.79 -0.92 2.79
C ARG A 176 -8.59 -1.99 3.52
N LEU A 177 -9.07 -1.70 4.73
CA LEU A 177 -9.89 -2.64 5.49
C LEU A 177 -11.19 -2.98 4.75
N GLU A 178 -11.81 -1.99 4.11
CA GLU A 178 -13.05 -2.20 3.35
C GLU A 178 -12.80 -3.18 2.20
N ARG A 179 -11.71 -2.96 1.44
CA ARG A 179 -11.27 -3.84 0.36
C ARG A 179 -10.99 -5.26 0.83
N GLU A 180 -10.20 -5.43 1.89
CA GLU A 180 -9.88 -6.76 2.44
C GLU A 180 -11.15 -7.46 2.98
N TYR A 181 -12.03 -6.72 3.65
CA TYR A 181 -13.29 -7.23 4.18
C TYR A 181 -14.24 -7.70 3.08
N ASP A 182 -14.50 -6.86 2.07
CA ASP A 182 -15.38 -7.24 0.97
C ASP A 182 -14.78 -8.37 0.14
N GLY A 183 -13.46 -8.36 -0.12
CA GLY A 183 -12.77 -9.49 -0.75
C GLY A 183 -12.94 -10.80 0.01
N SER A 184 -12.84 -10.78 1.36
CA SER A 184 -13.05 -11.96 2.21
C SER A 184 -14.48 -12.50 2.11
N ARG A 185 -15.46 -11.59 2.07
CA ARG A 185 -16.89 -11.91 1.97
C ARG A 185 -17.23 -12.49 0.60
N TYR A 186 -16.76 -11.85 -0.48
CA TYR A 186 -16.96 -12.33 -1.84
C TYR A 186 -16.35 -13.71 -2.07
N LEU A 187 -15.18 -13.98 -1.47
CA LEU A 187 -14.57 -15.29 -1.52
C LEU A 187 -15.40 -16.35 -0.79
N ASP A 188 -15.94 -16.02 0.38
CA ASP A 188 -16.82 -16.94 1.13
C ASP A 188 -18.11 -17.23 0.35
N GLU A 189 -18.74 -16.20 -0.22
CA GLU A 189 -19.91 -16.35 -1.10
C GLU A 189 -19.59 -17.27 -2.29
N LEU A 190 -18.42 -17.08 -2.94
CA LEU A 190 -17.98 -17.94 -4.04
C LEU A 190 -17.73 -19.38 -3.58
N CYS A 191 -17.17 -19.59 -2.40
CA CYS A 191 -16.94 -20.94 -1.85
C CYS A 191 -18.26 -21.68 -1.60
N GLU A 192 -19.32 -20.97 -1.21
CA GLU A 192 -20.66 -21.52 -0.93
C GLU A 192 -21.45 -21.87 -2.21
N GLU A 193 -20.98 -21.44 -3.39
CA GLU A 193 -21.59 -21.77 -4.67
C GLU A 193 -21.62 -23.27 -4.99
N SER A 194 -22.60 -23.64 -5.83
CA SER A 194 -22.85 -25.04 -6.20
C SER A 194 -21.64 -25.70 -6.90
N PRO A 195 -21.40 -27.01 -6.71
CA PRO A 195 -20.31 -27.72 -7.39
C PRO A 195 -20.40 -27.74 -8.93
N GLY A 196 -21.57 -27.42 -9.50
CA GLY A 196 -21.77 -27.32 -10.95
C GLY A 196 -21.43 -25.94 -11.53
N THR A 197 -21.12 -24.97 -10.67
CA THR A 197 -20.76 -23.60 -11.05
C THR A 197 -19.24 -23.52 -11.24
N VAL A 198 -18.80 -22.95 -12.36
CA VAL A 198 -17.40 -22.55 -12.56
C VAL A 198 -17.13 -21.32 -11.70
N LYS A 199 -16.24 -21.48 -10.73
CA LYS A 199 -15.90 -20.44 -9.76
C LYS A 199 -14.61 -19.76 -10.19
N ILE A 200 -14.67 -18.46 -10.39
CA ILE A 200 -13.53 -17.63 -10.82
C ILE A 200 -13.23 -16.63 -9.72
N VAL A 201 -11.99 -16.59 -9.26
CA VAL A 201 -11.47 -15.48 -8.47
C VAL A 201 -10.71 -14.54 -9.39
N PHE A 202 -10.84 -13.24 -9.16
CA PHE A 202 -10.07 -12.25 -9.89
C PHE A 202 -9.63 -11.12 -8.98
N THR A 203 -8.62 -10.39 -9.42
CA THR A 203 -8.15 -9.17 -8.76
C THR A 203 -7.78 -8.12 -9.81
N THR A 204 -7.68 -6.88 -9.37
CA THR A 204 -7.30 -5.73 -10.17
C THR A 204 -6.01 -5.16 -9.63
N ASN A 205 -5.03 -4.92 -10.51
CA ASN A 205 -3.76 -4.32 -10.13
C ASN A 205 -3.54 -3.02 -10.89
N ILE A 206 -2.96 -2.02 -10.23
CA ILE A 206 -2.38 -0.87 -10.91
C ILE A 206 -1.07 -1.33 -11.53
N GLU A 207 -1.06 -1.42 -12.86
CA GLU A 207 0.13 -1.77 -13.63
C GLU A 207 1.03 -0.54 -13.77
N GLN A 208 0.42 0.61 -14.06
CA GLN A 208 1.13 1.89 -14.11
C GLN A 208 0.31 2.91 -13.34
N PRO A 209 0.87 3.59 -12.31
CA PRO A 209 0.14 4.62 -11.57
C PRO A 209 0.02 5.90 -12.41
N THR A 210 -0.55 6.95 -11.83
CA THR A 210 -0.55 8.28 -12.45
C THR A 210 0.89 8.74 -12.61
N ARG A 211 1.28 9.09 -13.84
CA ARG A 211 2.69 9.39 -14.19
C ARG A 211 2.84 10.79 -14.74
N LEU A 212 4.02 11.36 -14.55
CA LEU A 212 4.43 12.60 -15.18
C LEU A 212 5.37 12.27 -16.33
N THR A 213 5.16 12.84 -17.51
CA THR A 213 6.06 12.61 -18.64
C THR A 213 6.32 13.87 -19.43
N ARG A 214 7.53 13.95 -20.00
CA ARG A 214 7.94 15.03 -20.89
C ARG A 214 7.58 14.68 -22.32
N THR A 215 6.77 15.51 -22.97
CA THR A 215 6.50 15.40 -24.40
C THR A 215 7.60 16.10 -25.20
N VAL A 216 8.20 15.40 -26.15
CA VAL A 216 9.08 16.02 -27.14
C VAL A 216 8.24 16.98 -28.00
N PRO A 217 8.64 18.25 -28.21
CA PRO A 217 7.92 19.16 -29.08
C PRO A 217 7.85 18.56 -30.49
N SER A 218 6.65 18.34 -31.01
CA SER A 218 6.47 18.03 -32.43
C SER A 218 6.88 19.26 -33.22
N SER A 219 7.91 19.14 -34.07
CA SER A 219 8.48 20.26 -34.82
C SER A 219 7.54 20.74 -35.93
N SER A 220 6.43 21.38 -35.61
CA SER A 220 5.65 22.19 -36.57
C SER A 220 4.57 23.03 -35.90
N SER A 221 4.94 24.21 -35.40
CA SER A 221 4.24 25.47 -35.68
C SER A 221 4.72 26.53 -34.70
N GLY A 222 5.35 27.59 -35.21
CA GLY A 222 5.71 28.75 -34.43
C GLY A 222 4.49 29.44 -33.84
N GLY A 223 4.61 29.80 -32.56
CA GLY A 223 3.61 30.54 -31.80
C GLY A 223 4.08 30.59 -30.34
N ASP A 224 4.61 31.74 -29.94
CA ASP A 224 5.09 32.04 -28.60
C ASP A 224 3.99 31.88 -27.53
N ASP A 225 4.22 30.98 -26.57
CA ASP A 225 4.16 31.26 -25.13
C ASP A 225 4.85 30.11 -24.36
N PRO A 226 6.10 30.25 -23.87
CA PRO A 226 6.79 29.19 -23.16
C PRO A 226 6.33 29.18 -21.70
N THR A 227 5.12 28.68 -21.45
CA THR A 227 4.76 28.29 -20.08
C THR A 227 5.69 27.14 -19.68
N ARG A 228 6.25 27.15 -18.46
CA ARG A 228 7.20 26.12 -17.99
C ARG A 228 6.67 24.68 -18.10
N THR A 229 5.34 24.53 -18.18
CA THR A 229 4.62 23.26 -18.34
C THR A 229 4.38 22.87 -19.81
N SER A 230 4.61 23.75 -20.78
CA SER A 230 4.50 23.43 -22.22
C SER A 230 5.57 22.42 -22.59
N GLY A 231 5.20 21.15 -22.72
CA GLY A 231 6.15 20.04 -22.89
C GLY A 231 6.04 18.96 -21.82
N TRP A 232 5.09 19.06 -20.89
CA TRP A 232 4.82 18.06 -19.86
C TRP A 232 3.36 17.64 -19.91
N LYS A 233 3.10 16.36 -19.61
CA LYS A 233 1.74 15.83 -19.47
C LYS A 233 1.64 14.84 -18.32
N VAL A 234 0.43 14.70 -17.81
CA VAL A 234 0.06 13.62 -16.90
C VAL A 234 -0.48 12.47 -17.73
N LEU A 235 0.00 11.26 -17.47
CA LEU A 235 -0.57 10.04 -18.02
C LEU A 235 -1.51 9.42 -16.99
N ASP A 236 -2.66 9.00 -17.48
CA ASP A 236 -3.62 8.25 -16.69
C ASP A 236 -2.99 6.94 -16.16
N PRO A 237 -3.45 6.49 -14.99
CA PRO A 237 -3.09 5.17 -14.49
C PRO A 237 -3.67 4.06 -15.38
N GLU A 238 -2.93 2.96 -15.47
CA GLU A 238 -3.28 1.77 -16.24
C GLU A 238 -3.47 0.59 -15.29
N PHE A 239 -4.47 -0.25 -15.56
CA PHE A 239 -4.80 -1.41 -14.74
C PHE A 239 -4.72 -2.71 -15.51
N SER A 240 -4.50 -3.79 -14.77
CA SER A 240 -4.60 -5.15 -15.27
C SER A 240 -5.56 -5.98 -14.44
N VAL A 241 -6.06 -7.05 -15.05
CA VAL A 241 -6.91 -8.06 -14.38
C VAL A 241 -6.19 -9.39 -14.37
N SER A 242 -6.14 -10.01 -13.20
CA SER A 242 -5.67 -11.39 -13.02
C SER A 242 -6.84 -12.26 -12.61
N CYS A 243 -6.94 -13.47 -13.18
CA CYS A 243 -8.03 -14.41 -12.93
C CYS A 243 -7.52 -15.82 -12.73
N LYS A 244 -8.19 -16.57 -11.85
CA LYS A 244 -7.96 -17.98 -11.61
C LYS A 244 -9.27 -18.73 -11.42
N VAL A 245 -9.35 -19.92 -12.01
CA VAL A 245 -10.42 -20.88 -11.72
C VAL A 245 -10.11 -21.56 -10.40
N MET A 246 -11.09 -21.63 -9.51
CA MET A 246 -10.94 -22.26 -8.20
C MET A 246 -10.66 -23.76 -8.31
N ASP A 247 -9.91 -24.28 -7.34
CA ASP A 247 -9.39 -25.65 -7.38
C ASP A 247 -10.43 -26.75 -7.16
N ASP A 248 -11.63 -26.39 -6.71
CA ASP A 248 -12.79 -27.27 -6.60
C ASP A 248 -13.54 -27.45 -7.93
N CYS A 249 -13.17 -26.72 -8.97
CA CYS A 249 -13.69 -26.92 -10.33
C CYS A 249 -13.06 -28.16 -11.01
N PRO A 250 -13.78 -28.81 -11.94
CA PRO A 250 -13.24 -29.92 -12.72
C PRO A 250 -11.92 -29.57 -13.43
N LYS A 251 -10.96 -30.52 -13.42
CA LYS A 251 -9.63 -30.33 -14.00
C LYS A 251 -9.66 -29.85 -15.46
N ALA A 252 -10.61 -30.36 -16.26
CA ALA A 252 -10.78 -29.96 -17.65
C ALA A 252 -11.06 -28.45 -17.81
N ILE A 253 -11.83 -27.85 -16.89
CA ILE A 253 -12.15 -26.41 -16.90
C ILE A 253 -10.95 -25.61 -16.37
N ARG A 254 -10.27 -26.11 -15.33
CA ARG A 254 -9.09 -25.45 -14.75
C ARG A 254 -7.90 -25.39 -15.71
N GLU A 255 -7.73 -26.40 -16.56
CA GLU A 255 -6.64 -26.47 -17.54
C GLU A 255 -6.98 -25.82 -18.88
N ASP A 256 -8.23 -25.37 -19.07
CA ASP A 256 -8.66 -24.65 -20.26
C ASP A 256 -8.18 -23.18 -20.23
N LYS A 257 -6.98 -22.98 -20.81
CA LYS A 257 -6.38 -21.66 -20.95
C LYS A 257 -7.18 -20.74 -21.89
N GLY A 258 -7.90 -21.30 -22.86
CA GLY A 258 -8.72 -20.53 -23.80
C GLY A 258 -9.92 -19.91 -23.08
N ALA A 259 -10.66 -20.72 -22.33
CA ALA A 259 -11.77 -20.26 -21.52
C ALA A 259 -11.34 -19.22 -20.48
N LEU A 260 -10.23 -19.46 -19.75
CA LEU A 260 -9.71 -18.49 -18.78
C LEU A 260 -9.34 -17.15 -19.42
N ALA A 261 -8.75 -17.15 -20.61
CA ALA A 261 -8.44 -15.92 -21.34
C ALA A 261 -9.70 -15.16 -21.76
N VAL A 262 -10.77 -15.88 -22.16
CA VAL A 262 -12.07 -15.28 -22.49
C VAL A 262 -12.70 -14.64 -21.24
N TYR A 263 -12.69 -15.33 -20.10
CA TYR A 263 -13.19 -14.78 -18.84
C TYR A 263 -12.42 -13.53 -18.42
N LYS A 264 -11.08 -13.60 -18.42
CA LYS A 264 -10.21 -12.46 -18.10
C LYS A 264 -10.50 -11.26 -19.00
N ARG A 265 -10.61 -11.47 -20.32
CA ARG A 265 -10.92 -10.38 -21.27
C ARG A 265 -12.31 -9.81 -21.06
N SER A 266 -13.30 -10.64 -20.74
CA SER A 266 -14.66 -10.19 -20.44
C SER A 266 -14.70 -9.33 -19.16
N ILE A 267 -14.06 -9.78 -18.08
CA ILE A 267 -13.95 -9.01 -16.83
C ILE A 267 -13.22 -7.69 -17.09
N TYR A 268 -12.07 -7.74 -17.77
CA TYR A 268 -11.31 -6.54 -18.13
C TYR A 268 -12.17 -5.53 -18.89
N ARG A 269 -12.89 -5.95 -19.95
CA ARG A 269 -13.76 -5.07 -20.74
C ARG A 269 -14.90 -4.46 -19.91
N GLN A 270 -15.45 -5.21 -18.96
CA GLN A 270 -16.49 -4.68 -18.06
C GLN A 270 -15.91 -3.61 -17.13
N ILE A 271 -14.73 -3.83 -16.54
CA ILE A 271 -14.06 -2.82 -15.71
C ILE A 271 -13.70 -1.60 -16.56
N GLU A 272 -13.10 -1.80 -17.73
CA GLU A 272 -12.70 -0.74 -18.65
C GLU A 272 -13.92 0.12 -19.05
N SER A 273 -15.06 -0.51 -19.36
CA SER A 273 -16.30 0.20 -19.64
C SER A 273 -16.79 1.02 -18.45
N LEU A 274 -16.72 0.49 -17.22
CA LEU A 274 -17.11 1.23 -16.01
C LEU A 274 -16.17 2.41 -15.73
N VAL A 275 -14.87 2.20 -15.89
CA VAL A 275 -13.84 3.25 -15.77
C VAL A 275 -14.12 4.38 -16.77
N HIS A 276 -14.35 4.03 -18.04
CA HIS A 276 -14.64 5.00 -19.09
C HIS A 276 -15.97 5.74 -18.87
N ASN A 277 -17.06 5.02 -18.57
CA ASN A 277 -18.39 5.60 -18.40
C ASN A 277 -18.47 6.58 -17.23
N ASN A 278 -17.66 6.36 -16.20
CA ASN A 278 -17.57 7.23 -15.03
C ASN A 278 -16.50 8.33 -15.17
N ASN A 279 -15.84 8.44 -16.34
CA ASN A 279 -14.72 9.35 -16.59
C ASN A 279 -13.61 9.26 -15.53
N ILE A 280 -13.30 8.03 -15.10
CA ILE A 280 -12.28 7.77 -14.08
C ILE A 280 -10.91 7.84 -14.78
N GLY A 281 -10.16 8.89 -14.47
CA GLY A 281 -8.82 9.17 -14.98
C GLY A 281 -8.18 10.29 -14.17
N SER A 282 -6.99 10.73 -14.58
CA SER A 282 -6.30 11.81 -13.89
C SER A 282 -6.94 13.16 -14.18
N HIS A 283 -7.16 13.95 -13.12
CA HIS A 283 -7.66 15.33 -13.25
C HIS A 283 -6.62 16.37 -12.83
N ILE A 284 -5.37 15.95 -12.68
CA ILE A 284 -4.26 16.80 -12.26
C ILE A 284 -3.97 17.84 -13.35
N GLN A 285 -4.03 19.11 -12.97
CA GLN A 285 -3.61 20.22 -13.81
C GLN A 285 -2.19 20.61 -13.41
N LEU A 286 -1.24 20.44 -14.34
CA LEU A 286 0.16 20.78 -14.08
C LEU A 286 0.33 22.29 -13.92
N GLY A 287 0.89 22.68 -12.79
CA GLY A 287 1.25 24.04 -12.42
C GLY A 287 2.52 24.08 -11.59
N ASP A 288 2.96 25.29 -11.27
CA ASP A 288 4.13 25.49 -10.40
C ASP A 288 3.88 24.98 -8.97
N ASP A 289 2.62 24.90 -8.53
CA ASP A 289 2.18 24.45 -7.21
C ASP A 289 1.84 22.96 -7.13
N THR A 290 1.75 22.23 -8.26
CA THR A 290 1.44 20.80 -8.29
C THR A 290 2.36 19.98 -7.38
N THR A 291 1.78 19.25 -6.43
CA THR A 291 2.53 18.49 -5.43
C THR A 291 2.62 17.00 -5.76
N VAL A 292 3.61 16.32 -5.17
CA VAL A 292 3.69 14.84 -5.21
C VAL A 292 2.42 14.20 -4.65
N LYS A 293 1.83 14.85 -3.63
CA LYS A 293 0.60 14.39 -2.99
C LYS A 293 -0.57 14.30 -3.98
N GLU A 294 -0.69 15.21 -4.93
CA GLU A 294 -1.76 15.16 -5.94
C GLU A 294 -1.68 13.90 -6.81
N PHE A 295 -0.48 13.50 -7.22
CA PHE A 295 -0.24 12.28 -7.99
C PHE A 295 -0.55 11.01 -7.19
N TYR A 296 -0.13 10.99 -5.93
CA TYR A 296 -0.44 9.89 -5.01
C TYR A 296 -1.94 9.78 -4.74
N ASP A 297 -2.61 10.89 -4.41
CA ASP A 297 -4.04 10.92 -4.13
C ASP A 297 -4.86 10.49 -5.36
N ASP A 298 -4.45 10.89 -6.58
CA ASP A 298 -5.07 10.49 -7.85
C ASP A 298 -4.92 8.98 -8.09
N THR A 299 -3.71 8.44 -7.92
CA THR A 299 -3.45 6.99 -8.03
C THR A 299 -4.27 6.20 -7.01
N LYS A 300 -4.33 6.66 -5.76
CA LYS A 300 -5.11 6.03 -4.69
C LYS A 300 -6.60 6.04 -4.99
N LYS A 301 -7.14 7.16 -5.48
CA LYS A 301 -8.53 7.25 -5.93
C LYS A 301 -8.80 6.27 -7.06
N TYR A 302 -7.91 6.18 -8.04
CA TYR A 302 -8.06 5.23 -9.14
C TYR A 302 -8.09 3.78 -8.64
N GLU A 303 -7.20 3.42 -7.72
CA GLU A 303 -7.18 2.11 -7.06
C GLU A 303 -8.52 1.76 -6.40
N GLN A 304 -9.07 2.71 -5.64
CA GLN A 304 -10.35 2.53 -4.97
C GLN A 304 -11.50 2.34 -5.98
N HIS A 305 -11.47 3.06 -7.10
CA HIS A 305 -12.48 2.89 -8.15
C HIS A 305 -12.39 1.52 -8.85
N LEU A 306 -11.18 1.02 -9.11
CA LEU A 306 -11.00 -0.33 -9.67
C LEU A 306 -11.58 -1.39 -8.74
N TYR A 307 -11.33 -1.26 -7.45
CA TYR A 307 -11.96 -2.10 -6.42
C TYR A 307 -13.49 -2.05 -6.50
N LEU A 308 -14.09 -0.85 -6.51
CA LEU A 308 -15.54 -0.69 -6.60
C LEU A 308 -16.11 -1.32 -7.89
N CYS A 309 -15.39 -1.20 -9.01
CA CYS A 309 -15.74 -1.89 -10.25
C CYS A 309 -15.69 -3.42 -10.09
N GLY A 310 -14.67 -3.95 -9.40
CA GLY A 310 -14.56 -5.37 -9.05
C GLY A 310 -15.72 -5.87 -8.18
N GLY A 311 -16.13 -5.11 -7.18
CA GLY A 311 -17.31 -5.39 -6.35
C GLY A 311 -18.62 -5.37 -7.15
N HIS A 312 -18.77 -4.41 -8.07
CA HIS A 312 -19.91 -4.33 -8.98
C HIS A 312 -19.98 -5.56 -9.91
N ILE A 313 -18.85 -5.98 -10.48
CA ILE A 313 -18.79 -7.20 -11.30
C ILE A 313 -19.13 -8.42 -10.45
N THR A 314 -18.57 -8.56 -9.25
CA THR A 314 -18.83 -9.70 -8.35
C THR A 314 -20.34 -9.85 -8.05
N SER A 315 -21.00 -8.72 -7.78
CA SER A 315 -22.44 -8.67 -7.51
C SER A 315 -23.27 -9.08 -8.73
N ASN A 316 -22.84 -8.68 -9.93
CA ASN A 316 -23.56 -8.92 -11.18
C ASN A 316 -23.14 -10.18 -11.95
N ALA A 317 -22.06 -10.85 -11.54
CA ALA A 317 -21.48 -12.01 -12.24
C ALA A 317 -22.32 -13.30 -12.11
N VAL A 318 -23.63 -13.20 -11.91
CA VAL A 318 -24.55 -14.34 -11.85
C VAL A 318 -25.23 -14.50 -13.21
N SER A 319 -24.50 -14.90 -14.27
CA SER A 319 -25.06 -15.43 -15.54
C SER A 319 -23.97 -15.73 -16.58
N PHE A 320 -24.29 -16.68 -17.48
CA PHE A 320 -23.50 -17.15 -18.63
C PHE A 320 -22.60 -16.06 -19.24
N PHE A 321 -21.29 -16.30 -19.26
CA PHE A 321 -20.38 -15.51 -20.09
C PHE A 321 -20.65 -15.84 -21.56
N SER A 322 -21.68 -15.23 -22.14
CA SER A 322 -21.79 -15.14 -23.58
C SER A 322 -20.68 -14.19 -24.04
N ALA A 323 -19.69 -14.71 -24.74
CA ALA A 323 -18.70 -13.88 -25.41
C ALA A 323 -19.45 -12.87 -26.30
N PRO A 324 -19.15 -11.56 -26.24
CA PRO A 324 -19.59 -10.64 -27.29
C PRO A 324 -18.99 -11.13 -28.60
N GLU A 325 -19.83 -11.34 -29.63
CA GLU A 325 -19.39 -11.64 -30.99
C GLU A 325 -18.27 -10.67 -31.36
N LEU A 326 -17.07 -11.21 -31.62
CA LEU A 326 -15.93 -10.41 -32.05
C LEU A 326 -16.23 -9.85 -33.45
N PRO A 327 -15.92 -8.57 -33.76
CA PRO A 327 -15.72 -8.18 -35.14
C PRO A 327 -14.54 -8.99 -35.69
N ALA A 328 -14.80 -9.69 -36.79
CA ALA A 328 -13.90 -10.63 -37.42
C ALA A 328 -12.70 -9.93 -38.08
N GLU A 329 -11.69 -9.57 -37.29
CA GLU A 329 -10.41 -9.09 -37.81
C GLU A 329 -9.27 -9.67 -36.97
N ASP A 330 -9.10 -10.98 -37.06
CA ASP A 330 -7.81 -11.68 -37.09
C ASP A 330 -8.08 -13.17 -37.30
N GLU A 331 -7.50 -13.72 -38.36
CA GLU A 331 -7.61 -15.12 -38.77
C GLU A 331 -7.07 -16.06 -37.67
N VAL A 332 -7.94 -16.44 -36.74
CA VAL A 332 -7.72 -17.59 -35.87
C VAL A 332 -8.75 -18.63 -36.27
N SER A 333 -8.26 -19.71 -36.88
CA SER A 333 -8.99 -20.89 -37.34
C SER A 333 -10.25 -21.23 -36.51
N GLU A 334 -11.39 -21.29 -37.18
CA GLU A 334 -12.74 -21.53 -36.65
C GLU A 334 -12.93 -22.84 -35.84
N ASP A 335 -11.93 -23.72 -35.78
CA ASP A 335 -12.02 -25.05 -35.16
C ASP A 335 -11.69 -25.12 -33.65
N THR A 336 -11.54 -23.98 -32.95
CA THR A 336 -11.26 -23.98 -31.49
C THR A 336 -12.14 -23.08 -30.63
N GLN A 337 -13.13 -22.39 -31.20
CA GLN A 337 -14.08 -21.60 -30.41
C GLN A 337 -15.30 -22.44 -30.03
N GLN A 338 -15.09 -23.52 -29.27
CA GLN A 338 -16.19 -24.07 -28.50
C GLN A 338 -16.40 -23.14 -27.33
N ALA A 339 -17.29 -22.15 -27.51
CA ALA A 339 -17.86 -21.39 -26.43
C ALA A 339 -18.25 -22.37 -25.31
N VAL A 340 -17.96 -21.99 -24.06
CA VAL A 340 -18.33 -22.74 -22.85
C VAL A 340 -19.86 -22.65 -22.69
N ASP A 341 -20.58 -23.27 -23.62
CA ASP A 341 -22.02 -23.17 -23.76
C ASP A 341 -22.64 -24.14 -22.74
N GLY A 342 -23.38 -23.59 -21.76
CA GLY A 342 -24.12 -24.38 -20.77
C GLY A 342 -23.59 -24.41 -19.32
N HIS A 343 -22.42 -23.83 -19.01
CA HIS A 343 -21.92 -23.78 -17.62
C HIS A 343 -22.32 -22.49 -16.89
N LEU A 344 -22.86 -22.61 -15.67
CA LEU A 344 -23.02 -21.49 -14.75
C LEU A 344 -21.62 -21.03 -14.31
N VAL A 345 -21.35 -19.74 -14.39
CA VAL A 345 -20.08 -19.16 -13.95
C VAL A 345 -20.37 -18.09 -12.91
N LYS A 346 -19.59 -18.06 -11.85
CA LYS A 346 -19.61 -17.02 -10.82
C LYS A 346 -18.19 -16.49 -10.65
N ALA A 347 -18.05 -15.17 -10.65
CA ALA A 347 -16.78 -14.51 -10.42
C ALA A 347 -16.82 -13.71 -9.11
N ALA A 348 -15.72 -13.71 -8.36
CA ALA A 348 -15.54 -12.92 -7.15
C ALA A 348 -14.21 -12.16 -7.19
N TRP A 349 -14.29 -10.86 -6.91
CA TRP A 349 -13.12 -10.04 -6.70
C TRP A 349 -12.53 -10.34 -5.32
N VAL A 350 -11.20 -10.40 -5.23
CA VAL A 350 -10.44 -10.48 -4.00
C VAL A 350 -9.31 -9.46 -4.02
N SER A 351 -8.85 -9.03 -2.85
CA SER A 351 -7.71 -8.14 -2.73
C SER A 351 -6.45 -8.76 -3.36
N PRO A 352 -5.51 -7.94 -3.85
CA PRO A 352 -4.25 -8.45 -4.42
C PRO A 352 -3.48 -9.36 -3.46
N THR A 353 -3.50 -9.04 -2.16
CA THR A 353 -2.88 -9.83 -1.08
C THR A 353 -3.50 -11.23 -0.96
N MET A 354 -4.83 -11.33 -0.97
CA MET A 354 -5.54 -12.62 -0.96
C MET A 354 -5.35 -13.38 -2.27
N TYR A 355 -5.36 -12.69 -3.41
CA TYR A 355 -5.15 -13.28 -4.72
C TYR A 355 -3.76 -13.93 -4.83
N ALA A 356 -2.71 -13.26 -4.34
CA ALA A 356 -1.36 -13.81 -4.30
C ALA A 356 -1.31 -15.17 -3.59
N VAL A 357 -1.96 -15.27 -2.42
CA VAL A 357 -2.06 -16.53 -1.65
C VAL A 357 -2.85 -17.60 -2.40
N LEU A 358 -3.92 -17.22 -3.11
CA LEU A 358 -4.69 -18.13 -3.97
C LEU A 358 -3.85 -18.63 -5.15
N GLU A 359 -2.91 -17.84 -5.67
CA GLU A 359 -1.92 -18.25 -6.69
C GLU A 359 -0.74 -19.04 -6.11
N GLY A 360 -0.73 -19.31 -4.80
CA GLY A 360 0.36 -20.01 -4.12
C GLY A 360 1.60 -19.15 -3.87
N GLN A 361 1.51 -17.83 -4.06
CA GLN A 361 2.53 -16.88 -3.66
C GLN A 361 2.38 -16.51 -2.18
N PRO A 362 3.47 -16.10 -1.49
CA PRO A 362 3.33 -15.48 -0.18
C PRO A 362 2.48 -14.21 -0.29
N SER A 363 1.76 -13.87 0.78
CA SER A 363 1.11 -12.55 0.88
C SER A 363 2.15 -11.45 0.76
N GLU A 364 1.85 -10.40 0.02
CA GLU A 364 2.76 -9.25 -0.11
C GLU A 364 3.04 -8.64 1.27
N ASP A 365 4.33 -8.43 1.56
CA ASP A 365 4.77 -7.82 2.82
C ASP A 365 4.51 -6.32 2.78
N ARG A 366 4.15 -5.75 3.94
CA ARG A 366 3.98 -4.32 4.17
C ARG A 366 5.21 -3.53 3.72
N LEU A 367 6.40 -4.03 4.02
CA LEU A 367 7.66 -3.37 3.64
C LEU A 367 7.77 -3.18 2.12
N SER A 368 7.24 -4.12 1.34
CA SER A 368 7.21 -4.01 -0.13
C SER A 368 6.31 -2.86 -0.58
N TYR A 369 5.14 -2.69 0.03
CA TYR A 369 4.23 -1.57 -0.28
C TYR A 369 4.82 -0.21 0.09
N SER A 370 5.34 -0.06 1.33
CA SER A 370 5.91 1.21 1.79
C SER A 370 7.09 1.64 0.92
N LYS A 371 7.95 0.70 0.54
CA LYS A 371 9.08 0.95 -0.36
C LYS A 371 8.60 1.40 -1.74
N LYS A 372 7.65 0.67 -2.34
CA LYS A 372 7.05 0.98 -3.64
C LYS A 372 6.43 2.38 -3.70
N ILE A 373 5.69 2.78 -2.67
CA ILE A 373 5.10 4.13 -2.55
C ILE A 373 6.19 5.20 -2.39
N SER A 374 7.23 4.93 -1.59
CA SER A 374 8.30 5.92 -1.44
C SER A 374 9.13 6.10 -2.70
N GLU A 375 9.41 5.02 -3.44
CA GLU A 375 10.12 5.10 -4.72
C GLU A 375 9.30 5.94 -5.71
N TYR A 376 7.99 5.68 -5.78
CA TYR A 376 7.06 6.47 -6.57
C TYR A 376 7.10 7.95 -6.26
N GLU A 377 6.86 8.32 -5.01
CA GLU A 377 6.82 9.71 -4.58
C GLU A 377 8.14 10.41 -4.88
N SER A 378 9.27 9.72 -4.65
CA SER A 378 10.60 10.25 -4.98
C SER A 378 10.74 10.50 -6.49
N THR A 379 10.29 9.56 -7.34
CA THR A 379 10.37 9.74 -8.79
C THR A 379 9.47 10.89 -9.26
N ILE A 380 8.24 11.01 -8.74
CA ILE A 380 7.36 12.15 -9.05
C ILE A 380 7.97 13.47 -8.57
N ALA A 381 8.57 13.49 -7.37
CA ALA A 381 9.24 14.68 -6.85
C ALA A 381 10.38 15.14 -7.76
N GLU A 382 11.19 14.19 -8.24
CA GLU A 382 12.25 14.45 -9.22
C GLU A 382 11.68 14.99 -10.54
N GLY A 383 10.61 14.38 -11.06
CA GLY A 383 9.96 14.81 -12.28
C GLY A 383 9.39 16.24 -12.16
N LEU A 384 8.72 16.55 -11.05
CA LEU A 384 8.20 17.89 -10.77
C LEU A 384 9.34 18.91 -10.59
N ALA A 385 10.43 18.54 -9.92
CA ALA A 385 11.62 19.39 -9.81
C ALA A 385 12.28 19.64 -11.18
N THR A 386 12.28 18.63 -12.06
CA THR A 386 12.80 18.73 -13.42
C THR A 386 11.92 19.65 -14.26
N MET A 387 10.59 19.48 -14.18
CA MET A 387 9.60 20.33 -14.84
C MET A 387 9.77 21.81 -14.45
N ARG A 388 10.00 22.09 -13.17
CA ARG A 388 10.22 23.45 -12.65
C ARG A 388 11.59 24.04 -13.00
N GLY A 389 12.50 23.25 -13.58
CA GLY A 389 13.89 23.65 -13.82
C GLY A 389 14.69 23.84 -12.54
N THR A 390 14.25 23.25 -11.42
CA THR A 390 14.93 23.32 -10.11
C THR A 390 15.95 22.21 -9.91
N VAL A 391 16.02 21.24 -10.83
CA VAL A 391 17.15 20.31 -10.90
C VAL A 391 18.37 21.10 -11.38
N VAL A 392 19.25 21.45 -10.44
CA VAL A 392 20.59 21.94 -10.78
C VAL A 392 21.31 20.78 -11.44
N ASN A 393 21.39 20.82 -12.77
CA ASN A 393 22.38 20.03 -13.49
C ASN A 393 23.73 20.35 -12.85
N ARG A 394 24.30 19.42 -12.07
CA ARG A 394 25.74 19.37 -11.81
C ARG A 394 26.43 19.01 -13.13
N ARG A 395 26.33 19.90 -14.12
CA ARG A 395 27.23 19.89 -15.27
C ARG A 395 28.35 20.84 -14.93
N SER A 396 29.50 20.27 -14.60
CA SER A 396 30.76 20.99 -14.68
C SER A 396 30.86 21.62 -16.08
N PRO A 397 31.37 22.86 -16.22
CA PRO A 397 31.29 23.61 -17.48
C PRO A 397 32.13 23.06 -18.65
N ASN A 398 32.67 21.84 -18.57
CA ASN A 398 33.75 21.39 -19.46
C ASN A 398 33.55 20.00 -20.11
N ASP A 399 32.40 19.35 -20.00
CA ASP A 399 32.17 18.10 -20.74
C ASP A 399 31.39 18.37 -22.03
N GLU A 400 32.14 18.73 -23.08
CA GLU A 400 31.73 18.70 -24.50
C GLU A 400 31.66 17.26 -25.03
N ASN A 401 31.03 16.34 -24.29
CA ASN A 401 30.68 15.02 -24.81
C ASN A 401 29.15 14.90 -24.87
N GLU A 402 28.63 15.21 -26.06
CA GLU A 402 27.38 14.64 -26.56
C GLU A 402 27.49 13.10 -26.50
N GLU A 403 26.86 12.47 -25.51
CA GLU A 403 26.26 11.12 -25.57
C GLU A 403 26.02 10.59 -24.16
N ALA A 404 24.86 10.95 -23.59
CA ALA A 404 24.03 10.14 -22.69
C ALA A 404 22.89 11.03 -22.19
N GLN A 405 21.80 11.11 -22.96
CA GLN A 405 20.53 11.56 -22.38
C GLN A 405 20.11 10.56 -21.30
N PRO A 406 19.70 11.01 -20.09
CA PRO A 406 19.06 10.11 -19.13
C PRO A 406 17.78 9.56 -19.78
N LYS A 407 17.60 8.24 -19.65
CA LYS A 407 16.74 7.38 -20.47
C LYS A 407 15.25 7.43 -20.12
N ASP A 408 14.86 8.19 -19.11
CA ASP A 408 13.48 8.18 -18.61
C ASP A 408 12.83 9.56 -18.77
N ASP A 409 12.07 9.73 -19.85
CA ASP A 409 11.16 10.87 -20.05
C ASP A 409 9.85 10.70 -19.26
N THR A 410 9.78 9.73 -18.35
CA THR A 410 8.59 9.40 -17.56
C THR A 410 8.97 9.15 -16.10
N TRP A 411 8.27 9.81 -15.19
CA TRP A 411 8.42 9.71 -13.75
C TRP A 411 7.13 9.15 -13.13
N GLY A 412 7.26 8.54 -11.96
CA GLY A 412 6.15 7.88 -11.29
C GLY A 412 5.96 6.44 -11.72
N THR A 413 6.98 5.73 -12.16
CA THR A 413 6.87 4.28 -12.43
C THR A 413 7.18 3.49 -11.15
N TRP A 414 6.47 2.38 -10.94
CA TRP A 414 6.78 1.42 -9.88
C TRP A 414 7.60 0.30 -10.52
N LEU A 415 8.78 -0.01 -10.01
CA LEU A 415 9.55 -1.18 -10.47
C LEU A 415 8.82 -2.46 -10.02
N HIS A 416 8.62 -3.40 -10.95
CA HIS A 416 7.99 -4.70 -10.68
C HIS A 416 8.95 -5.71 -10.06
#